data_AF-A0A1G8PK96-F1
#
_entry.id   AF-A0A1G8PK96-F1
#
_cell.length_a   1.000
_cell.length_b   1.000
_cell.length_c   1.000
_cell.angle_alpha   90.00
_cell.angle_beta   90.00
_cell.angle_gamma   90.00
#
_symmetry.space_group_name_H-M   'P 1'
#
loop_
_entity.id
_entity.type
_entity.pdbx_description
1 polymer ?
#
loop_
_entity_poly.entity_id
_entity_poly.type
_entity_poly.pdbx_seq_one_letter_code
_entity_poly.pdbx_strand_id
1 'polypeptide(L)'
;MTLDDIFQAVTKKLATAFPSAKIYGEEVQQGLKYPAFFVYLVPIINSNETERRTYSRVSIKIVYMLEKKNNSAYRKMTDDLNKLFKLYFPIGDRVLEIYDKTSQVIDDSINFSFDVSFYEIEFAEQYELMQTLQTDI
;
A
#
# COMPACT_ATOMS: atom_id res chain seq x y z
N MET A 1 -5.09 10.72 2.95
CA MET A 1 -3.93 9.85 2.65
C MET A 1 -4.11 9.37 1.24
N THR A 2 -3.09 9.44 0.42
CA THR A 2 -3.21 9.17 -1.02
C THR A 2 -2.67 7.78 -1.37
N LEU A 3 -3.00 7.29 -2.56
CA LEU A 3 -2.40 6.08 -3.12
C LEU A 3 -0.88 6.24 -3.30
N ASP A 4 -0.44 7.46 -3.63
CA ASP A 4 0.98 7.78 -3.76
C ASP A 4 1.71 7.67 -2.42
N ASP A 5 1.10 8.12 -1.31
CA ASP A 5 1.67 7.93 0.04
C ASP A 5 1.90 6.44 0.35
N ILE A 6 0.93 5.58 -0.01
CA ILE A 6 1.04 4.13 0.18
C ILE A 6 2.15 3.55 -0.69
N PHE A 7 2.17 3.90 -1.98
CA PHE A 7 3.18 3.43 -2.93
C PHE A 7 4.59 3.84 -2.49
N GLN A 8 4.79 5.11 -2.14
CA GLN A 8 6.07 5.63 -1.66
C GLN A 8 6.50 4.94 -0.36
N ALA A 9 5.58 4.72 0.58
CA ALA A 9 5.91 4.01 1.83
C ALA A 9 6.40 2.58 1.57
N VAL A 10 5.73 1.84 0.67
CA VAL A 10 6.09 0.46 0.31
C VAL A 10 7.45 0.43 -0.39
N THR A 11 7.62 1.25 -1.43
CA THR A 11 8.85 1.29 -2.23
C THR A 11 10.05 1.76 -1.41
N LYS A 12 9.89 2.76 -0.54
CA LYS A 12 10.95 3.21 0.39
C LYS A 12 11.36 2.10 1.35
N LYS A 13 10.39 1.36 1.90
CA LYS A 13 10.65 0.25 2.82
C LYS A 13 11.38 -0.90 2.13
N LEU A 14 10.99 -1.24 0.91
CA LEU A 14 11.69 -2.22 0.08
C LEU A 14 13.11 -1.75 -0.28
N ALA A 15 13.30 -0.51 -0.71
CA ALA A 15 14.61 0.04 -1.10
C ALA A 15 15.59 0.05 0.06
N THR A 16 15.10 0.35 1.27
CA THR A 16 15.90 0.34 2.49
C THR A 16 16.35 -1.07 2.88
N ALA A 17 15.47 -2.06 2.75
CA ALA A 17 15.76 -3.44 3.11
C ALA A 17 16.58 -4.19 2.04
N PHE A 18 16.41 -3.82 0.77
CA PHE A 18 17.00 -4.50 -0.39
C PHE A 18 17.65 -3.49 -1.35
N PRO A 19 18.74 -2.81 -0.94
CA PRO A 19 19.33 -1.70 -1.69
C PRO A 19 19.91 -2.10 -3.06
N SER A 20 20.20 -3.39 -3.28
CA SER A 20 20.70 -3.91 -4.55
C SER A 20 19.58 -4.23 -5.56
N ALA A 21 18.33 -4.36 -5.12
CA ALA A 21 17.21 -4.68 -5.98
C ALA A 21 16.62 -3.41 -6.61
N LYS A 22 16.31 -3.47 -7.91
CA LYS A 22 15.55 -2.40 -8.56
C LYS A 22 14.09 -2.46 -8.16
N ILE A 23 13.43 -1.30 -8.13
CA ILE A 23 12.01 -1.19 -7.82
C ILE A 23 11.35 -0.47 -8.98
N TYR A 24 10.30 -1.09 -9.50
CA TYR A 24 9.49 -0.58 -10.59
C TYR A 24 8.04 -0.43 -10.11
N GLY A 25 7.38 0.62 -10.57
CA GLY A 25 5.94 0.82 -10.36
C GLY A 25 5.11 0.14 -11.45
N GLU A 26 3.93 0.68 -11.69
CA GLU A 26 2.96 0.13 -12.65
C GLU A 26 3.31 0.46 -14.12
N GLU A 27 4.26 1.36 -14.35
CA GLU A 27 4.68 1.77 -15.70
C GLU A 27 5.53 0.69 -16.41
N VAL A 28 5.31 0.54 -17.72
CA VAL A 28 6.08 -0.37 -18.57
C VAL A 28 7.49 0.17 -18.78
N GLN A 29 8.49 -0.53 -18.27
CA GLN A 29 9.91 -0.14 -18.35
C GLN A 29 10.67 -1.08 -19.29
N GLN A 30 11.33 -0.50 -20.31
CA GLN A 30 12.24 -1.25 -21.19
C GLN A 30 13.59 -1.47 -20.49
N GLY A 31 14.18 -2.66 -20.63
CA GLY A 31 15.52 -2.95 -20.09
C GLY A 31 15.55 -3.24 -18.59
N LEU A 32 14.63 -4.10 -18.12
CA LEU A 32 14.56 -4.54 -16.72
C LEU A 32 15.90 -5.13 -16.23
N LYS A 33 16.31 -4.75 -15.02
CA LYS A 33 17.51 -5.27 -14.35
C LYS A 33 17.12 -6.09 -13.14
N TYR A 34 17.62 -7.31 -13.05
CA TYR A 34 17.36 -8.22 -11.94
C TYR A 34 18.50 -8.16 -10.91
N PRO A 35 18.21 -8.38 -9.61
CA PRO A 35 16.88 -8.63 -9.03
C PRO A 35 15.99 -7.38 -9.00
N ALA A 36 14.68 -7.58 -9.15
CA ALA A 36 13.71 -6.50 -9.25
C ALA A 36 12.44 -6.76 -8.46
N PHE A 37 11.88 -5.70 -7.88
CA PHE A 37 10.53 -5.63 -7.35
C PHE A 37 9.64 -4.84 -8.31
N PHE A 38 8.41 -5.32 -8.46
CA PHE A 38 7.31 -4.57 -9.06
C PHE A 38 6.23 -4.40 -8.00
N VAL A 39 5.76 -3.17 -7.82
CA VAL A 39 4.73 -2.85 -6.84
C VAL A 39 3.49 -2.37 -7.57
N TYR A 40 2.34 -2.95 -7.22
CA TYR A 40 1.03 -2.63 -7.77
C TYR A 40 0.04 -2.38 -6.63
N LEU A 41 -0.87 -1.43 -6.82
CA LEU A 41 -1.97 -1.15 -5.89
C LEU A 41 -3.28 -1.65 -6.50
N VAL A 42 -3.58 -2.94 -6.34
CA VAL A 42 -4.74 -3.57 -6.99
C VAL A 42 -5.26 -4.78 -6.22
N PRO A 43 -6.59 -4.88 -5.96
CA PRO A 43 -7.61 -3.85 -6.22
C PRO A 43 -7.55 -2.68 -5.22
N ILE A 44 -8.13 -1.54 -5.63
CA ILE A 44 -8.47 -0.42 -4.76
C ILE A 44 -9.98 -0.41 -4.61
N ILE A 45 -10.47 -0.59 -3.39
CA ILE A 45 -11.88 -0.59 -3.05
C ILE A 45 -12.16 0.68 -2.27
N ASN A 46 -13.11 1.48 -2.76
CA ASN A 46 -13.63 2.65 -2.06
C ASN A 46 -15.14 2.48 -1.86
N SER A 47 -15.59 2.66 -0.62
CA SER A 47 -17.00 2.56 -0.25
C SER A 47 -17.41 3.81 0.51
N ASN A 48 -18.49 4.44 0.09
CA ASN A 48 -19.12 5.54 0.81
C ASN A 48 -20.05 4.92 1.86
N GLU A 49 -19.66 4.95 3.13
CA GLU A 49 -20.48 4.39 4.21
C GLU A 49 -21.57 5.37 4.66
N THR A 50 -21.24 6.66 4.69
CA THR A 50 -22.17 7.76 4.96
C THR A 50 -21.83 8.95 4.06
N GLU A 51 -22.63 10.02 4.11
CA GLU A 51 -22.36 11.28 3.39
C GLU A 51 -20.99 11.90 3.69
N ARG A 52 -20.39 11.57 4.85
CA ARG A 52 -19.13 12.18 5.32
C ARG A 52 -18.06 11.16 5.69
N ARG A 53 -18.28 9.88 5.41
CA ARG A 53 -17.34 8.82 5.79
C ARG A 53 -17.14 7.87 4.64
N THR A 54 -15.88 7.75 4.23
CA THR A 54 -15.45 6.79 3.23
C THR A 54 -14.56 5.74 3.87
N TYR A 55 -14.70 4.52 3.38
CA TYR A 55 -13.82 3.40 3.69
C TYR A 55 -13.03 3.05 2.44
N SER A 56 -11.71 2.93 2.61
CA SER A 56 -10.81 2.49 1.55
C SER A 56 -10.07 1.24 1.99
N ARG A 57 -10.01 0.25 1.10
CA ARG A 57 -9.15 -0.93 1.21
C ARG A 57 -8.27 -1.00 -0.03
N VAL A 58 -6.97 -1.10 0.19
CA VAL A 58 -5.98 -1.16 -0.89
C VAL A 58 -5.20 -2.45 -0.70
N SER A 59 -5.17 -3.28 -1.75
CA SER A 59 -4.29 -4.45 -1.82
C SER A 59 -2.95 -4.05 -2.43
N ILE A 60 -1.88 -4.23 -1.68
CA ILE A 60 -0.51 -4.03 -2.14
C ILE A 60 -0.03 -5.37 -2.68
N LYS A 61 0.31 -5.42 -3.97
CA LYS A 61 0.94 -6.59 -4.61
C LYS A 61 2.39 -6.28 -4.95
N ILE A 62 3.28 -7.14 -4.49
CA ILE A 62 4.73 -7.09 -4.70
C ILE A 62 5.14 -8.33 -5.49
N VAL A 63 5.64 -8.12 -6.70
CA VAL A 63 6.23 -9.20 -7.52
C VAL A 63 7.74 -9.08 -7.47
N TYR A 64 8.42 -10.10 -6.98
CA TYR A 64 9.88 -10.14 -6.90
C TYR A 64 10.47 -11.16 -7.87
N MET A 65 11.34 -10.68 -8.75
CA MET A 65 12.06 -11.48 -9.73
C MET A 65 13.53 -11.62 -9.33
N LEU A 66 13.97 -12.86 -9.13
CA LEU A 66 15.33 -13.20 -8.75
C LEU A 66 16.23 -13.30 -9.98
N GLU A 67 17.50 -12.94 -9.82
CA GLU A 67 18.54 -13.25 -10.80
C GLU A 67 18.82 -14.76 -10.90
N LYS A 68 18.86 -15.45 -9.74
CA LYS A 68 19.07 -16.91 -9.67
C LYS A 68 17.87 -17.62 -9.06
N LYS A 69 17.23 -18.47 -9.85
CA LYS A 69 16.02 -19.22 -9.49
C LYS A 69 16.38 -20.47 -8.68
N ASN A 70 16.02 -20.47 -7.39
CA ASN A 70 16.24 -21.59 -6.47
C ASN A 70 15.15 -21.58 -5.38
N ASN A 71 14.56 -22.75 -5.12
CA ASN A 71 13.57 -22.99 -4.07
C ASN A 71 13.94 -22.47 -2.68
N SER A 72 15.21 -22.60 -2.26
CA SER A 72 15.61 -22.04 -0.95
C SER A 72 15.66 -20.51 -0.94
N ALA A 73 15.99 -19.89 -2.07
CA ALA A 73 15.98 -18.44 -2.21
C ALA A 73 14.55 -17.88 -2.20
N TYR A 74 13.60 -18.58 -2.84
CA TYR A 74 12.18 -18.21 -2.79
C TYR A 74 11.61 -18.22 -1.36
N ARG A 75 11.89 -19.29 -0.59
CA ARG A 75 11.46 -19.38 0.81
C ARG A 75 12.09 -18.30 1.67
N LYS A 76 13.41 -18.10 1.56
CA LYS A 76 14.12 -17.07 2.33
C LYS A 76 13.56 -15.68 2.05
N MET A 77 13.35 -15.33 0.78
CA MET A 77 12.79 -14.02 0.44
C MET A 77 11.34 -13.87 0.93
N THR A 78 10.55 -14.94 0.91
CA THR A 78 9.20 -14.93 1.51
C THR A 78 9.27 -14.63 3.01
N ASP A 79 10.21 -15.24 3.74
CA ASP A 79 10.42 -14.97 5.17
C ASP A 79 10.88 -13.52 5.40
N ASP A 80 11.77 -13.01 4.56
CA ASP A 80 12.29 -11.65 4.65
C ASP A 80 11.18 -10.62 4.39
N LEU A 81 10.29 -10.85 3.39
CA LEU A 81 9.12 -10.01 3.14
C LEU A 81 8.12 -10.04 4.29
N ASN A 82 7.85 -11.22 4.89
CA ASN A 82 6.99 -11.32 6.07
C ASN A 82 7.56 -10.57 7.28
N LYS A 83 8.88 -10.62 7.49
CA LYS A 83 9.56 -9.87 8.56
C LYS A 83 9.56 -8.37 8.31
N LEU A 84 9.63 -7.95 7.04
CA LEU A 84 9.59 -6.55 6.64
C LEU A 84 8.18 -5.97 6.85
N PHE A 85 7.15 -6.70 6.40
CA PHE A 85 5.73 -6.32 6.46
C PHE A 85 5.01 -7.02 7.62
N LYS A 86 5.36 -6.58 8.84
CA LYS A 86 4.74 -7.03 10.10
C LYS A 86 3.27 -6.57 10.22
N LEU A 87 2.69 -6.71 11.41
CA LEU A 87 1.28 -6.34 11.65
C LEU A 87 0.99 -4.86 11.40
N TYR A 88 1.93 -3.96 11.72
CA TYR A 88 1.72 -2.52 11.58
C TYR A 88 2.67 -1.92 10.55
N PHE A 89 2.14 -1.01 9.73
CA PHE A 89 2.86 -0.36 8.66
C PHE A 89 2.68 1.16 8.70
N PRO A 90 3.75 1.92 9.01
CA PRO A 90 3.72 3.38 8.95
C PRO A 90 3.63 3.88 7.51
N ILE A 91 2.67 4.76 7.25
CA ILE A 91 2.42 5.42 5.96
C ILE A 91 2.12 6.90 6.25
N GLY A 92 3.05 7.78 5.84
CA GLY A 92 3.00 9.19 6.24
C GLY A 92 2.92 9.34 7.76
N ASP A 93 1.92 10.08 8.23
CA ASP A 93 1.67 10.33 9.66
C ASP A 93 0.76 9.28 10.32
N ARG A 94 0.37 8.23 9.58
CA ARG A 94 -0.53 7.17 10.06
C ARG A 94 0.22 5.85 10.22
N VAL A 95 -0.30 4.99 11.08
CA VAL A 95 0.11 3.59 11.17
C VAL A 95 -1.10 2.72 10.85
N LEU A 96 -1.01 1.95 9.78
CA LEU A 96 -2.10 1.06 9.35
C LEU A 96 -1.79 -0.38 9.76
N GLU A 97 -2.83 -1.15 10.03
CA GLU A 97 -2.72 -2.60 10.20
C GLU A 97 -2.69 -3.29 8.83
N ILE A 98 -1.87 -4.34 8.74
CA ILE A 98 -1.74 -5.21 7.58
C ILE A 98 -2.59 -6.46 7.77
N TYR A 99 -3.42 -6.74 6.77
CA TYR A 99 -4.31 -7.90 6.72
C TYR A 99 -3.96 -8.84 5.56
N ASP A 100 -4.45 -10.07 5.63
CA ASP A 100 -4.53 -11.01 4.50
C ASP A 100 -3.22 -11.19 3.71
N LYS A 101 -2.10 -11.36 4.43
CA LYS A 101 -0.80 -11.65 3.82
C LYS A 101 -0.85 -12.97 3.04
N THR A 102 -0.45 -12.91 1.78
CA THR A 102 -0.34 -14.07 0.89
C THR A 102 1.01 -14.07 0.18
N SER A 103 1.56 -15.25 -0.07
CA SER A 103 2.79 -15.43 -0.85
C SER A 103 2.68 -16.68 -1.71
N GLN A 104 3.03 -16.56 -2.99
CA GLN A 104 3.04 -17.66 -3.93
C GLN A 104 4.16 -17.47 -4.96
N VAL A 105 4.72 -18.59 -5.46
CA VAL A 105 5.67 -18.55 -6.57
C VAL A 105 4.89 -18.82 -7.86
N ILE A 106 4.87 -17.84 -8.77
CA ILE A 106 4.22 -17.94 -10.09
C ILE A 106 5.26 -17.56 -11.14
N ASP A 107 5.44 -18.39 -12.16
CA ASP A 107 6.36 -18.16 -13.28
C ASP A 107 7.76 -17.70 -12.82
N ASP A 108 8.30 -18.42 -11.83
CA ASP A 108 9.61 -18.17 -11.20
C ASP A 108 9.76 -16.80 -10.49
N SER A 109 8.65 -16.12 -10.20
CA SER A 109 8.59 -14.88 -9.43
C SER A 109 7.82 -15.08 -8.12
N ILE A 110 8.22 -14.36 -7.07
CA ILE A 110 7.46 -14.36 -5.82
C ILE A 110 6.38 -13.29 -5.93
N ASN A 111 5.13 -13.70 -5.82
CA ASN A 111 3.98 -12.81 -5.71
C ASN A 111 3.59 -12.77 -4.24
N PHE A 112 3.95 -11.67 -3.57
CA PHE A 112 3.59 -11.37 -2.19
C PHE A 112 2.55 -10.27 -2.17
N SER A 113 1.49 -10.42 -1.39
CA SER A 113 0.46 -9.38 -1.26
C SER A 113 -0.09 -9.29 0.14
N PHE A 114 -0.60 -8.11 0.46
CA PHE A 114 -1.28 -7.83 1.71
C PHE A 114 -2.16 -6.61 1.57
N ASP A 115 -3.10 -6.45 2.50
CA ASP A 115 -4.08 -5.40 2.44
C ASP A 115 -3.87 -4.39 3.57
N VAL A 116 -4.14 -3.13 3.27
CA VAL A 116 -4.33 -2.07 4.27
C VAL A 116 -5.71 -1.48 4.08
N SER A 117 -6.31 -1.03 5.17
CA SER A 117 -7.57 -0.30 5.10
C SER A 117 -7.60 0.88 6.05
N PHE A 118 -8.40 1.87 5.71
CA PHE A 118 -8.50 3.12 6.44
C PHE A 118 -9.83 3.81 6.14
N TYR A 119 -10.25 4.64 7.10
CA TYR A 119 -11.37 5.56 6.92
C TYR A 119 -10.85 6.96 6.66
N GLU A 120 -11.61 7.72 5.88
CA GLU A 120 -11.50 9.16 5.74
C GLU A 120 -12.84 9.81 6.10
N ILE A 121 -12.77 10.99 6.72
CA ILE A 121 -13.93 11.78 7.08
C ILE A 121 -13.87 13.08 6.29
N GLU A 122 -14.92 13.36 5.52
CA GLU A 122 -15.07 14.62 4.82
C GLU A 122 -15.83 15.61 5.70
N PHE A 123 -15.16 16.70 6.08
CA PHE A 123 -15.81 17.83 6.73
C PHE A 123 -16.34 18.77 5.65
N ALA A 124 -17.65 18.97 5.59
CA ALA A 124 -18.25 19.98 4.73
C ALA A 124 -17.82 21.38 5.22
N GLU A 125 -17.12 22.15 4.38
CA GLU A 125 -16.94 23.58 4.59
C GLU A 125 -18.25 24.29 4.24
N GLN A 126 -19.18 24.38 5.21
CA GLN A 126 -20.18 25.46 5.31
C GLN A 126 -21.05 25.25 6.55
N TYR A 127 -20.79 26.05 7.57
CA TYR A 127 -21.89 26.56 8.39
C TYR A 127 -22.05 28.01 7.97
N GLU A 128 -23.19 28.36 7.37
CA GLU A 128 -23.62 29.76 7.43
C GLU A 128 -23.67 30.13 8.92
N LEU A 129 -22.96 31.20 9.30
CA LEU A 129 -23.02 31.72 10.66
C LEU A 129 -24.49 31.92 11.01
N MET A 130 -24.89 31.33 12.15
CA MET A 130 -26.18 31.53 12.78
C MET A 130 -26.54 33.03 12.74
N GLN A 131 -27.54 33.40 11.92
CA GLN A 131 -28.03 34.78 11.92
C GLN A 131 -28.59 35.06 13.31
N THR A 132 -28.06 36.11 13.94
CA THR A 132 -28.48 36.56 15.27
C THR A 132 -30.00 36.67 15.30
N LEU A 133 -30.65 35.96 16.22
CA LEU A 133 -32.06 36.18 16.50
C LEU A 133 -32.23 37.64 16.91
N GLN A 134 -32.93 38.44 16.10
CA GLN A 134 -33.45 39.72 16.55
C GLN A 134 -34.53 39.43 17.58
N THR A 135 -34.22 39.69 18.84
CA THR A 135 -35.23 39.74 19.89
C THR A 135 -36.01 41.04 19.70
N ASP A 136 -37.17 40.95 19.05
CA ASP A 136 -38.17 42.03 19.11
C ASP A 136 -38.80 42.01 20.51
N ILE A 137 -38.44 43.05 21.27
CA ILE A 137 -39.09 43.74 22.43
C ILE A 137 -40.08 42.95 23.27
#